data_AF-A0A946KBD1-F1
#
_entry.id   AF-A0A946KBD1-F1
#
_cell.length_a   1.000
_cell.length_b   1.000
_cell.length_c   1.000
_cell.angle_alpha   90.00
_cell.angle_beta   90.00
_cell.angle_gamma   90.00
#
_symmetry.space_group_name_H-M   'P 1'
#
loop_
_entity.id
_entity.type
_entity.pdbx_description
1 polymer ?
#
loop_
_entity_poly.entity_id
_entity_poly.type
_entity_poly.pdbx_seq_one_letter_code
_entity_poly.pdbx_strand_id
1 'polypeptide(L)'
;MAFNMKGIVAQKLLKSIKEGVSRVPTIELMFFDVLVRKYILEEQEHMLADHIRKSDKDGMQDFTTSLKSLIDQGLIDRQAALDVAPNREALQMALKGIS
;
A
#
# COMPACT_ATOMS: atom_id res chain seq x y z
N MET A 1 -0.16 8.23 -21.40
CA MET A 1 -0.22 7.28 -20.27
C MET A 1 -1.65 6.92 -19.87
N ALA A 2 -2.55 7.90 -19.71
CA ALA A 2 -3.86 7.72 -19.06
C ALA A 2 -4.82 6.70 -19.69
N PHE A 3 -4.82 6.48 -21.01
CA PHE A 3 -5.82 5.58 -21.64
C PHE A 3 -5.40 4.10 -21.70
N ASN A 4 -4.10 3.82 -21.76
CA ASN A 4 -3.61 2.45 -21.94
C ASN A 4 -3.16 1.79 -20.63
N MET A 5 -2.84 2.58 -19.61
CA MET A 5 -2.47 2.03 -18.31
C MET A 5 -3.68 1.36 -17.65
N LYS A 6 -3.44 0.19 -17.08
CA LYS A 6 -4.46 -0.64 -16.39
C LYS A 6 -4.26 -0.64 -14.88
N GLY A 7 -3.01 -0.57 -14.44
CA GLY A 7 -2.66 -0.43 -13.04
C GLY A 7 -1.17 -0.20 -12.84
N ILE A 8 -0.81 0.13 -11.62
CA ILE A 8 0.55 0.24 -11.12
C ILE A 8 0.68 -0.68 -9.91
N VAL A 9 1.80 -1.41 -9.88
CA VAL A 9 2.23 -2.20 -8.73
C VAL A 9 3.54 -1.60 -8.23
N ALA A 10 3.52 -1.02 -7.04
CA ALA A 10 4.73 -0.56 -6.36
C ALA A 10 5.12 -1.59 -5.31
N GLN A 11 6.37 -2.06 -5.33
CA GLN A 11 6.82 -3.12 -4.45
C GLN A 11 8.10 -2.76 -3.71
N LYS A 12 8.19 -3.20 -2.45
CA LYS A 12 9.44 -3.22 -1.68
C LYS A 12 9.56 -4.56 -0.96
N LEU A 13 10.74 -5.16 -1.03
CA LEU A 13 10.96 -6.46 -0.42
C LEU A 13 11.62 -6.30 0.96
N LEU A 14 11.02 -6.96 1.95
CA LEU A 14 11.42 -6.93 3.35
C LEU A 14 11.96 -8.29 3.75
N LYS A 15 12.92 -8.32 4.68
CA LYS A 15 13.34 -9.57 5.33
C LYS A 15 12.16 -10.11 6.14
N SER A 16 11.85 -11.39 6.00
CA SER A 16 10.82 -12.01 6.80
C SER A 16 11.40 -12.51 8.12
N ILE A 17 10.56 -12.52 9.16
CA ILE A 17 10.85 -13.16 10.45
C ILE A 17 10.33 -14.60 10.52
N LYS A 18 9.60 -15.06 9.50
CA LYS A 18 9.02 -16.41 9.44
C LYS A 18 10.06 -17.40 8.92
N GLU A 19 10.29 -18.47 9.66
CA GLU A 19 11.20 -19.54 9.26
C GLU A 19 10.83 -20.11 7.88
N GLY A 20 11.85 -20.39 7.06
CA GLY A 20 11.67 -20.88 5.69
C GLY A 20 11.23 -19.82 4.67
N VAL A 21 10.92 -18.59 5.11
CA VAL A 21 10.59 -17.46 4.22
C VAL A 21 11.72 -16.45 4.29
N SER A 22 12.44 -16.23 3.18
CA SER A 22 13.57 -15.29 3.19
C SER A 22 13.10 -13.83 3.15
N ARG A 23 12.19 -13.52 2.22
CA ARG A 23 11.67 -12.16 2.01
C ARG A 23 10.18 -12.19 1.70
N VAL A 24 9.50 -11.10 2.04
CA VAL A 24 8.11 -10.85 1.69
C VAL A 24 7.97 -9.47 1.03
N PRO A 25 7.11 -9.32 0.01
CA PRO A 25 6.86 -8.03 -0.59
C PRO A 25 5.80 -7.26 0.21
N THR A 26 6.08 -6.00 0.52
CA THR A 26 5.01 -5.02 0.74
C THR A 26 4.67 -4.37 -0.60
N ILE A 27 3.38 -4.26 -0.88
CA ILE A 27 2.83 -3.86 -2.18
C ILE A 27 1.84 -2.72 -2.00
N GLU A 28 1.94 -1.71 -2.85
CA GLU A 28 0.86 -0.77 -3.14
C GLU A 28 0.33 -1.06 -4.55
N LEU A 29 -0.99 -1.13 -4.67
CA LEU A 29 -1.70 -1.50 -5.89
C LEU A 29 -2.73 -0.43 -6.24
N MET A 30 -2.63 0.11 -7.45
CA MET A 30 -3.57 1.10 -7.98
C MET A 30 -4.05 0.66 -9.36
N PHE A 31 -5.36 0.56 -9.56
CA PHE A 31 -5.94 0.36 -10.89
C PHE A 31 -6.32 1.68 -11.54
N PHE A 32 -6.26 1.74 -12.86
CA PHE A 32 -6.63 2.93 -13.63
C PHE A 32 -8.13 2.92 -13.92
N ASP A 33 -8.94 3.18 -12.89
CA ASP A 33 -10.38 3.41 -13.02
C ASP A 33 -10.67 4.82 -13.57
N VAL A 34 -11.96 5.20 -13.60
CA VAL A 34 -12.40 6.51 -14.11
C VAL A 34 -11.82 7.67 -13.29
N LEU A 35 -11.74 7.53 -11.96
CA LEU A 35 -11.27 8.59 -11.07
C LEU A 35 -9.75 8.75 -11.12
N VAL A 36 -8.98 7.65 -11.09
CA VAL A 36 -7.53 7.69 -11.24
C VAL A 36 -7.14 8.34 -12.58
N ARG A 37 -7.83 7.99 -13.67
CA ARG A 37 -7.60 8.63 -14.98
C ARG A 37 -7.89 10.12 -14.94
N LYS A 38 -9.00 10.52 -14.30
CA LYS A 38 -9.36 11.92 -14.13
C LYS A 38 -8.30 12.68 -13.34
N TYR A 39 -7.87 12.15 -12.19
CA TYR A 39 -6.86 12.78 -11.35
C TYR A 39 -5.53 12.97 -12.07
N ILE A 40 -5.12 12.01 -12.90
CA ILE A 40 -3.89 12.13 -13.70
C ILE A 40 -4.03 13.17 -14.83
N LEU A 41 -5.20 13.25 -15.47
CA LEU A 41 -5.43 14.22 -16.55
C LEU A 41 -5.58 15.65 -16.04
N GLU A 42 -6.05 15.81 -14.80
CA GLU A 42 -6.28 17.11 -14.16
C GLU A 42 -5.13 17.53 -13.22
N GLU A 43 -4.00 16.81 -13.21
CA GLU A 43 -2.83 17.10 -12.35
C GLU A 43 -3.20 17.17 -10.84
N GLN A 44 -4.05 16.24 -10.41
CA GLN A 44 -4.55 16.11 -9.04
C GLN A 44 -3.97 14.85 -8.37
N GLU A 45 -2.66 14.61 -8.48
CA GLU A 45 -2.01 13.41 -7.96
C GLU A 45 -2.16 13.27 -6.43
N HIS A 46 -2.31 14.39 -5.72
CA HIS A 46 -2.56 14.40 -4.28
C HIS A 46 -3.85 13.67 -3.87
N MET A 47 -4.80 13.49 -4.79
CA MET A 47 -6.05 12.76 -4.54
C MET A 47 -5.88 11.24 -4.65
N LEU A 48 -4.82 10.75 -5.30
CA LEU A 48 -4.61 9.32 -5.56
C LEU A 48 -4.47 8.51 -4.28
N ALA A 49 -3.73 9.02 -3.29
CA ALA A 49 -3.46 8.30 -2.05
C ALA A 49 -4.73 7.99 -1.25
N ASP A 50 -5.66 8.94 -1.17
CA ASP A 50 -6.95 8.75 -0.51
C ASP A 50 -7.86 7.81 -1.31
N HIS A 51 -7.85 7.92 -2.64
CA HIS A 51 -8.61 7.05 -3.53
C HIS A 51 -8.18 5.57 -3.43
N ILE A 52 -6.87 5.30 -3.50
CA ILE A 52 -6.31 3.94 -3.33
C ILE A 52 -6.81 3.32 -2.02
N ARG A 53 -6.79 4.08 -0.92
CA ARG A 53 -7.21 3.59 0.41
C ARG A 53 -8.71 3.28 0.46
N LYS A 54 -9.55 4.09 -0.19
CA LYS A 54 -11.01 3.92 -0.21
C LYS A 54 -11.48 2.80 -1.16
N SER A 55 -10.66 2.46 -2.16
CA SER A 55 -10.94 1.42 -3.15
C SER A 55 -10.42 0.02 -2.77
N ASP A 56 -10.30 -0.27 -1.47
CA ASP A 56 -9.96 -1.62 -0.94
C ASP A 56 -10.86 -2.71 -1.53
N LYS A 57 -12.18 -2.45 -1.56
CA LYS A 57 -13.17 -3.40 -2.10
C LYS A 57 -13.01 -3.68 -3.59
N ASP A 58 -12.37 -2.76 -4.32
CA ASP A 58 -12.06 -2.90 -5.74
C ASP A 58 -10.68 -3.55 -5.96
N GLY A 59 -10.04 -4.00 -4.87
CA GLY A 59 -8.74 -4.67 -4.86
C GLY A 59 -7.55 -3.73 -4.81
N MET A 60 -7.73 -2.41 -4.69
CA MET A 60 -6.63 -1.48 -4.48
C MET A 60 -6.07 -1.62 -3.06
N GLN A 61 -4.83 -1.22 -2.86
CA GLN A 61 -4.16 -1.35 -1.56
C GLN A 61 -3.06 -0.30 -1.43
N ASP A 62 -3.02 0.43 -0.31
CA ASP A 62 -1.90 1.30 0.03
C ASP A 62 -0.80 0.54 0.80
N PHE A 63 0.42 1.09 0.83
CA PHE A 63 1.53 0.49 1.57
C PHE A 63 1.20 0.28 3.05
N THR A 64 0.44 1.19 3.67
CA THR A 64 0.07 1.11 5.10
C THR A 64 -0.72 -0.15 5.38
N THR A 65 -1.74 -0.44 4.55
CA THR A 65 -2.56 -1.64 4.65
C THR A 65 -1.74 -2.90 4.39
N SER A 66 -0.84 -2.88 3.41
CA SER A 66 0.08 -3.99 3.12
C SER A 66 1.01 -4.30 4.29
N LEU A 67 1.67 -3.28 4.86
CA LEU A 67 2.56 -3.43 6.00
C LEU A 67 1.82 -3.96 7.23
N LYS A 68 0.62 -3.42 7.52
CA LYS A 68 -0.23 -3.91 8.60
C LYS A 68 -0.55 -5.39 8.41
N SER A 69 -0.98 -5.79 7.21
CA SER A 69 -1.31 -7.19 6.91
C SER A 69 -0.10 -8.13 7.10
N LEU A 70 1.10 -7.72 6.69
CA LEU A 70 2.32 -8.52 6.89
C LEU A 70 2.67 -8.68 8.37
N ILE A 71 2.43 -7.66 9.20
CA ILE A 71 2.58 -7.75 10.66
C ILE A 71 1.55 -8.71 11.24
N ASP A 72 0.27 -8.54 10.88
CA ASP A 72 -0.84 -9.37 11.39
C ASP A 72 -0.63 -10.86 11.05
N GLN A 73 0.00 -11.16 9.90
CA GLN A 73 0.37 -12.51 9.49
C GLN A 73 1.66 -13.04 10.14
N GLY A 74 2.35 -12.24 10.94
CA GLY A 74 3.64 -12.60 11.56
C GLY A 74 4.78 -12.78 10.56
N LEU A 75 4.70 -12.12 9.39
CA LEU A 75 5.71 -12.22 8.34
C LEU A 75 6.85 -11.22 8.52
N ILE A 76 6.58 -10.07 9.15
CA ILE A 76 7.56 -9.04 9.52
C ILE A 76 7.27 -8.56 10.94
N ASP A 77 8.27 -7.97 11.60
CA ASP A 77 8.05 -7.29 12.87
C ASP A 77 7.62 -5.82 12.67
N ARG A 78 7.14 -5.21 13.76
CA ARG A 78 6.66 -3.83 13.77
C ARG A 78 7.76 -2.81 13.44
N GLN A 79 9.00 -3.07 13.86
CA GLN A 79 10.11 -2.15 13.67
C GLN A 79 10.51 -2.09 12.20
N ALA A 80 10.68 -3.26 11.57
CA ALA A 80 10.97 -3.41 10.15
C ALA A 80 9.90 -2.72 9.28
N ALA A 81 8.62 -2.84 9.66
CA ALA A 81 7.53 -2.16 8.96
C ALA A 81 7.59 -0.63 9.11
N LEU A 82 7.82 -0.12 10.32
CA LEU A 82 7.93 1.32 10.56
C LEU A 82 9.11 1.95 9.79
N ASP A 83 10.22 1.23 9.66
CA ASP A 83 11.43 1.74 8.98
C ASP A 83 11.27 1.88 7.47
N VAL A 84 10.23 1.27 6.91
CA VAL A 84 9.92 1.37 5.48
C VAL A 84 8.60 2.05 5.17
N ALA A 85 7.79 2.36 6.18
CA ALA A 85 6.48 2.98 6.02
C ALA A 85 6.63 4.37 5.37
N PRO A 86 5.91 4.66 4.27
CA PRO A 86 5.88 6.01 3.68
C PRO A 86 5.36 7.06 4.67
N ASN A 87 4.44 6.66 5.55
CA ASN A 87 3.96 7.46 6.66
C ASN A 87 3.92 6.62 7.94
N ARG A 88 4.88 6.89 8.85
CA ARG A 88 5.03 6.15 10.12
C ARG A 88 3.83 6.35 11.05
N GLU A 89 3.27 7.55 11.12
CA GLU A 89 2.13 7.87 11.99
C GLU A 89 0.87 7.14 11.52
N ALA A 90 0.60 7.15 10.22
CA ALA A 90 -0.53 6.42 9.63
C ALA A 90 -0.45 4.92 9.94
N LEU A 91 0.74 4.30 9.78
CA LEU A 91 0.92 2.90 10.15
C LEU A 91 0.71 2.65 11.65
N GLN A 92 1.20 3.54 12.52
CA GLN A 92 0.96 3.41 13.96
C GLN A 92 -0.52 3.52 14.33
N MET A 93 -1.28 4.40 13.67
CA MET A 93 -2.73 4.53 13.87
C MET A 93 -3.46 3.28 13.37
N ALA A 94 -3.11 2.79 12.18
CA ALA A 94 -3.69 1.58 11.60
C ALA A 94 -3.44 0.34 12.49
N LEU A 95 -2.26 0.23 13.09
CA LEU A 95 -1.93 -0.85 14.04
C LEU A 95 -2.72 -0.75 15.36
N LYS A 96 -3.22 0.44 15.72
CA LYS A 96 -4.13 0.64 16.86
C LYS A 96 -5.60 0.41 16.50
N GLY A 97 -5.91 0.03 15.26
CA GLY A 97 -7.27 -0.15 14.77
C GLY A 97 -7.99 1.16 14.44
N ILE A 98 -7.24 2.26 14.25
CA ILE A 98 -7.76 3.57 13.89
C ILE A 98 -7.42 3.79 12.41
N SER A 99 -8.44 3.75 11.55
CA SER A 99 -8.34 3.88 10.09
C SER A 99 -8.99 5.17 9.58
#